data_AF-A0A2E0SMG8-F1
#
_entry.id   AF-A0A2E0SMG8-F1
#
_cell.length_a   1.000
_cell.length_b   1.000
_cell.length_c   1.000
_cell.angle_alpha   90.00
_cell.angle_beta   90.00
_cell.angle_gamma   90.00
#
_symmetry.space_group_name_H-M   'P 1'
#
loop_
_entity.id
_entity.type
_entity.pdbx_description
1 polymer ?
#
loop_
_entity_poly.entity_id
_entity_poly.type
_entity_poly.pdbx_seq_one_letter_code
_entity_poly.pdbx_strand_id
1 'polypeptide(L)'
;MELIGIFRSPLRAMKLKIFARTVRNFHMPPKLDQCRHLAGRVVSIGVILLFLADLNLIAQEPDNHELRLRQLEEQLQLQMKEINQLEEALKQSAHAEPSDWGSVDYDNGLILTPPENSKTPFSMKLNGWIQFRYHGFDSSVNTWTDNAGVARRVEDRSAFDIERARLVFSGHVLDERLTYFLQLDGDTDGGHAVDFFDYYWAWEFDEALSIELGKRKVSASRQWLLGARHTRLIDRPMATDFFRPDRTVGIWAVGELPVNIHYELNLGNGYRTSNFSDTETDDRLTFAATSYIDPLGDYGSALVDFKPSENPLVRLGHSFVYSHNSGEDDGDPYLETNFLRLTDGTRLTDLGALAPGVRVSEVDIYYYSVDAAFKYQGWSLDAEVYLVWLEQLKGNGPLPVSDLMQHGYYVEGGYFLIPEKLDCNLRYSEIDGFYGHGREIAGGINYYPLKTAAMKLSFDVTRIIDSPMQNTASDIFVGDDGMLYRTQFQAEF
;
A
#
# COMPACT_ATOMS: atom_id res chain seq x y z
N MET A 1 21.25 -22.41 -79.56
CA MET A 1 22.34 -22.05 -78.63
C MET A 1 22.28 -20.55 -78.43
N GLU A 2 21.34 -20.15 -77.57
CA GLU A 2 20.98 -18.77 -77.22
C GLU A 2 22.11 -18.15 -76.39
N LEU A 3 22.79 -17.15 -76.95
CA LEU A 3 22.56 -15.71 -76.74
C LEU A 3 22.77 -15.25 -75.29
N ILE A 4 24.06 -15.18 -74.96
CA ILE A 4 24.72 -14.14 -74.17
C ILE A 4 23.96 -12.79 -74.30
N GLY A 5 23.31 -12.33 -73.23
CA GLY A 5 22.57 -11.07 -73.32
C GLY A 5 21.76 -10.58 -72.11
N ILE A 6 22.04 -10.96 -70.85
CA ILE A 6 21.31 -10.41 -69.67
C ILE A 6 22.22 -10.21 -68.44
N PHE A 7 23.43 -9.64 -68.63
CA PHE A 7 24.37 -9.40 -67.52
C PHE A 7 25.00 -8.00 -67.54
N ARG A 8 24.25 -6.95 -67.90
CA ARG A 8 24.69 -5.56 -67.68
C ARG A 8 23.48 -4.64 -67.49
N SER A 9 22.96 -4.51 -66.26
CA SER A 9 22.15 -3.34 -65.90
C SER A 9 22.97 -2.43 -64.96
N PRO A 10 23.16 -1.14 -65.31
CA PRO A 10 23.82 -0.16 -64.44
C PRO A 10 23.12 -0.02 -63.08
N LEU A 11 21.80 -0.27 -63.03
CA LEU A 11 20.99 -0.19 -61.82
C LEU A 11 21.37 -1.22 -60.76
N ARG A 12 21.72 -2.47 -61.11
CA ARG A 12 22.13 -3.47 -60.08
C ARG A 12 23.47 -3.10 -59.43
N ALA A 13 24.43 -2.60 -60.21
CA ALA A 13 25.72 -2.16 -59.69
C ALA A 13 25.62 -0.87 -58.86
N MET A 14 24.69 0.03 -59.22
CA MET A 14 24.39 1.24 -58.46
C MET A 14 23.68 0.91 -57.13
N LYS A 15 22.70 0.00 -57.15
CA LYS A 15 21.97 -0.48 -55.96
C LYS A 15 22.89 -1.21 -54.96
N LEU A 16 23.83 -2.04 -55.44
CA LEU A 16 24.80 -2.71 -54.56
C LEU A 16 25.81 -1.74 -53.92
N LYS A 17 26.21 -0.69 -54.66
CA LYS A 17 27.11 0.35 -54.15
C LYS A 17 26.46 1.24 -53.10
N ILE A 18 25.16 1.54 -53.25
CA ILE A 18 24.40 2.34 -52.26
C ILE A 18 24.21 1.51 -50.98
N PHE A 19 23.78 0.25 -51.09
CA PHE A 19 23.65 -0.67 -49.96
C PHE A 19 24.97 -0.84 -49.17
N ALA A 20 26.09 -1.04 -49.87
CA ALA A 20 27.40 -1.18 -49.24
C ALA A 20 27.92 0.11 -48.58
N ARG A 21 27.45 1.29 -49.01
CA ARG A 21 27.87 2.61 -48.48
C ARG A 21 27.07 3.00 -47.24
N THR A 22 25.78 2.69 -47.21
CA THR A 22 24.91 2.89 -46.04
C THR A 22 25.33 1.98 -44.87
N VAL A 23 25.76 0.75 -45.14
CA VAL A 23 26.23 -0.19 -44.10
C VAL A 23 27.62 0.17 -43.55
N ARG A 24 28.52 0.75 -44.37
CA ARG A 24 29.89 1.08 -43.94
C ARG A 24 30.02 2.34 -43.08
N ASN A 25 29.12 3.30 -43.23
CA ASN A 25 29.21 4.61 -42.57
C ASN A 25 28.45 4.67 -41.22
N PHE A 26 27.84 3.57 -40.79
CA PHE A 26 27.21 3.46 -39.47
C PHE A 26 28.28 3.19 -38.39
N HIS A 27 28.77 4.25 -37.75
CA HIS A 27 29.59 4.16 -36.55
C HIS A 27 29.07 5.17 -35.51
N MET A 28 28.58 4.69 -34.36
CA MET A 28 28.09 5.52 -33.25
C MET A 28 28.49 4.94 -31.88
N PRO A 29 28.67 5.81 -30.86
CA PRO A 29 29.35 5.49 -29.60
C PRO A 29 28.60 4.50 -28.67
N PRO A 30 29.30 3.88 -27.70
CA PRO A 30 28.79 2.76 -26.93
C PRO A 30 28.03 3.25 -25.69
N LYS A 31 26.68 3.30 -25.76
CA LYS A 31 25.73 3.19 -24.62
C LYS A 31 24.29 3.41 -25.14
N LEU A 32 23.70 2.40 -25.77
CA LEU A 32 22.25 2.29 -26.10
C LEU A 32 21.99 0.93 -26.81
N ASP A 33 22.42 -0.18 -26.19
CA ASP A 33 22.47 -1.50 -26.86
C ASP A 33 21.10 -2.19 -27.06
N GLN A 34 20.04 -1.78 -26.34
CA GLN A 34 18.76 -2.50 -26.38
C GLN A 34 17.77 -1.99 -27.44
N CYS A 35 17.88 -0.74 -27.90
CA CYS A 35 17.09 -0.24 -29.04
C CYS A 35 17.74 -0.54 -30.41
N ARG A 36 19.00 -1.03 -30.43
CA ARG A 36 19.80 -1.29 -31.65
C ARG A 36 19.16 -2.28 -32.62
N HIS A 37 18.51 -3.32 -32.10
CA HIS A 37 18.01 -4.41 -32.94
C HIS A 37 16.64 -4.15 -33.55
N LEU A 38 15.80 -3.34 -32.91
CA LEU A 38 14.42 -3.13 -33.35
C LEU A 38 14.33 -2.07 -34.46
N ALA A 39 14.95 -0.91 -34.27
CA ALA A 39 14.91 0.19 -35.25
C ALA A 39 15.62 -0.18 -36.57
N GLY A 40 16.80 -0.82 -36.48
CA GLY A 40 17.54 -1.29 -37.66
C GLY A 40 16.83 -2.41 -38.41
N ARG A 41 16.11 -3.31 -37.71
CA ARG A 41 15.30 -4.36 -38.33
C ARG A 41 14.03 -3.81 -38.97
N VAL A 42 13.33 -2.86 -38.34
CA VAL A 42 12.10 -2.27 -38.89
C VAL A 42 12.39 -1.50 -40.19
N VAL A 43 13.48 -0.73 -40.23
CA VAL A 43 13.89 -0.01 -41.46
C VAL A 43 14.35 -0.99 -42.55
N SER A 44 15.12 -2.03 -42.20
CA SER A 44 15.58 -3.03 -43.17
C SER A 44 14.45 -3.91 -43.71
N ILE A 45 13.49 -4.30 -42.86
CA ILE A 45 12.31 -5.10 -43.22
C ILE A 45 11.32 -4.26 -44.04
N GLY A 46 11.13 -2.97 -43.70
CA GLY A 46 10.31 -2.05 -44.48
C GLY A 46 10.85 -1.89 -45.92
N VAL A 47 12.16 -1.70 -46.06
CA VAL A 47 12.81 -1.61 -47.39
C VAL A 47 12.72 -2.93 -48.16
N ILE A 48 12.87 -4.09 -47.50
CA ILE A 48 12.75 -5.41 -48.15
C ILE A 48 11.29 -5.73 -48.55
N LEU A 49 10.30 -5.38 -47.73
CA LEU A 49 8.88 -5.59 -48.03
C LEU A 49 8.38 -4.68 -49.15
N LEU A 50 8.85 -3.43 -49.21
CA LEU A 50 8.59 -2.53 -50.35
C LEU A 50 9.21 -3.08 -51.65
N PHE A 51 10.43 -3.63 -51.59
CA PHE A 51 11.07 -4.27 -52.74
C PHE A 51 10.35 -5.55 -53.22
N LEU A 52 9.70 -6.29 -52.32
CA LEU A 52 8.94 -7.52 -52.65
C LEU A 52 7.54 -7.22 -53.16
N ALA A 53 6.88 -6.17 -52.65
CA ALA A 53 5.59 -5.70 -53.16
C ALA A 53 5.68 -5.26 -54.63
N ASP A 54 6.80 -4.62 -55.01
CA ASP A 54 7.05 -4.19 -56.39
C ASP A 54 7.35 -5.35 -57.36
N LEU A 55 7.89 -6.48 -56.87
CA LEU A 55 8.14 -7.66 -57.70
C LEU A 55 6.84 -8.37 -58.12
N ASN A 56 5.80 -8.33 -57.28
CA ASN A 56 4.50 -8.93 -57.58
C ASN A 56 3.61 -8.07 -58.48
N LEU A 57 3.80 -6.74 -58.50
CA LEU A 57 3.03 -5.84 -59.38
C LEU A 57 3.49 -5.85 -60.85
N ILE A 58 4.71 -6.36 -61.13
CA ILE A 58 5.28 -6.42 -62.48
C ILE A 58 4.63 -7.51 -63.36
N ALA A 59 3.82 -8.41 -62.77
CA ALA A 59 3.31 -9.59 -63.47
C ALA A 59 1.99 -9.38 -64.25
N GLN A 60 1.35 -8.20 -64.23
CA GLN A 60 -0.06 -8.09 -64.67
C GLN A 60 -0.42 -7.17 -65.84
N GLU A 61 0.47 -6.44 -66.53
CA GLU A 61 0.07 -5.70 -67.75
C GLU A 61 1.27 -5.15 -68.57
N PRO A 62 1.43 -5.47 -69.88
CA PRO A 62 2.66 -5.15 -70.63
C PRO A 62 2.76 -3.73 -71.23
N ASP A 63 1.69 -2.93 -71.25
CA ASP A 63 1.63 -1.74 -72.14
C ASP A 63 1.94 -0.38 -71.49
N ASN A 64 2.54 -0.34 -70.30
CA ASN A 64 2.95 0.95 -69.71
C ASN A 64 4.17 0.88 -68.78
N HIS A 65 5.17 0.08 -69.14
CA HIS A 65 6.39 -0.09 -68.34
C HIS A 65 7.19 1.21 -68.17
N GLU A 66 7.23 2.08 -69.17
CA GLU A 66 8.02 3.32 -69.12
C GLU A 66 7.42 4.37 -68.17
N LEU A 67 6.09 4.50 -68.15
CA LEU A 67 5.39 5.39 -67.23
C LEU A 67 5.48 4.88 -65.79
N ARG A 68 5.30 3.56 -65.59
CA ARG A 68 5.45 2.94 -64.25
C ARG A 68 6.89 3.06 -63.74
N LEU A 69 7.90 2.92 -64.60
CA LEU A 69 9.30 3.15 -64.23
C LEU A 69 9.55 4.60 -63.79
N ARG A 70 9.03 5.59 -64.52
CA ARG A 70 9.14 7.01 -64.12
C ARG A 70 8.45 7.30 -62.79
N GLN A 71 7.25 6.75 -62.57
CA GLN A 71 6.54 6.87 -61.30
C GLN A 71 7.32 6.25 -60.14
N LEU A 72 7.93 5.08 -60.36
CA LEU A 72 8.79 4.45 -59.36
C LEU A 72 10.06 5.27 -59.08
N GLU A 73 10.67 5.85 -60.11
CA GLU A 73 11.84 6.73 -59.97
C GLU A 73 11.51 8.01 -59.19
N GLU A 74 10.35 8.63 -59.46
CA GLU A 74 9.85 9.79 -58.72
C GLU A 74 9.55 9.44 -57.25
N GLN A 75 8.88 8.31 -57.00
CA GLN A 75 8.65 7.82 -55.63
C GLN A 75 9.96 7.54 -54.89
N LEU A 76 10.94 6.92 -55.56
CA LEU A 76 12.25 6.65 -54.97
C LEU A 76 12.99 7.94 -54.64
N GLN A 77 12.91 8.97 -55.50
CA GLN A 77 13.49 10.28 -55.21
C GLN A 77 12.80 10.98 -54.04
N LEU A 78 11.48 10.89 -53.95
CA LEU A 78 10.71 11.45 -52.84
C LEU A 78 11.10 10.80 -51.51
N GLN A 79 11.13 9.46 -51.46
CA GLN A 79 11.54 8.72 -50.28
C GLN A 79 12.99 9.01 -49.89
N MET A 80 13.89 9.13 -50.86
CA MET A 80 15.29 9.44 -50.58
C MET A 80 15.47 10.86 -50.03
N LYS A 81 14.59 11.80 -50.43
CA LYS A 81 14.53 13.14 -49.85
C LYS A 81 14.00 13.12 -48.42
N GLU A 82 12.96 12.36 -48.13
CA GLU A 82 12.43 12.17 -46.77
C GLU A 82 13.48 11.53 -45.85
N ILE A 83 14.20 10.50 -46.32
CA ILE A 83 15.28 9.87 -45.55
C ILE A 83 16.39 10.87 -45.23
N ASN A 84 16.80 11.69 -46.20
CA ASN A 84 17.83 12.71 -45.95
C ASN A 84 17.36 13.78 -44.96
N GLN A 85 16.09 14.20 -45.02
CA GLN A 85 15.51 15.13 -44.05
C GLN A 85 15.46 14.52 -42.64
N LEU A 86 15.11 13.22 -42.53
CA LEU A 86 15.13 12.49 -41.27
C LEU A 86 16.55 12.33 -40.73
N GLU A 87 17.55 12.06 -41.57
CA GLU A 87 18.95 12.00 -41.17
C GLU A 87 19.47 13.35 -40.66
N GLU A 88 19.09 14.45 -41.30
CA GLU A 88 19.44 15.80 -40.83
C GLU A 88 18.75 16.14 -39.51
N ALA A 89 17.46 15.82 -39.37
CA ALA A 89 16.72 16.01 -38.12
C ALA A 89 17.31 15.17 -36.97
N LEU A 90 17.73 13.94 -37.26
CA LEU A 90 18.38 13.05 -36.28
C LEU A 90 19.79 13.55 -35.90
N LYS A 91 20.55 14.12 -36.84
CA LYS A 91 21.85 14.76 -36.53
C LYS A 91 21.68 16.02 -35.69
N GLN A 92 20.64 16.80 -35.95
CA GLN A 92 20.30 17.98 -35.13
C GLN A 92 19.87 17.57 -33.72
N SER A 93 19.04 16.53 -33.57
CA SER A 93 18.63 16.03 -32.25
C SER A 93 19.80 15.37 -31.49
N ALA A 94 20.73 14.72 -32.18
CA ALA A 94 21.96 14.17 -31.59
C ALA A 94 22.99 15.25 -31.18
N HIS A 95 22.79 16.51 -31.60
CA HIS A 95 23.60 17.66 -31.19
C HIS A 95 22.87 18.61 -30.23
N ALA A 96 21.61 18.35 -29.91
CA ALA A 96 20.98 18.95 -28.76
C ALA A 96 21.66 18.36 -27.51
N GLU A 97 22.10 19.22 -26.58
CA GLU A 97 22.52 18.73 -25.27
C GLU A 97 21.38 17.90 -24.68
N PRO A 98 21.67 16.75 -24.02
CA PRO A 98 20.64 16.02 -23.30
C PRO A 98 19.93 17.03 -22.40
N SER A 99 18.63 17.21 -22.57
CA SER A 99 17.87 18.07 -21.68
C SER A 99 18.15 17.59 -20.27
N ASP A 100 18.78 18.42 -19.44
CA ASP A 100 19.04 18.10 -18.04
C ASP A 100 17.68 18.07 -17.34
N TRP A 101 17.07 16.88 -17.33
CA TRP A 101 15.73 16.64 -16.80
C TRP A 101 15.78 16.23 -15.33
N GLY A 102 17.00 16.06 -14.77
CA GLY A 102 17.24 15.64 -13.41
C GLY A 102 17.84 14.23 -13.32
N SER A 103 17.66 13.60 -12.16
CA SER A 103 18.21 12.27 -11.87
C SER A 103 17.11 11.26 -11.54
N VAL A 104 17.37 10.00 -11.88
CA VAL A 104 16.61 8.83 -11.43
C VAL A 104 17.56 7.99 -10.59
N ASP A 105 17.16 7.74 -9.36
CA ASP A 105 17.84 6.82 -8.44
C ASP A 105 16.88 5.72 -7.96
N TYR A 106 17.42 4.72 -7.28
CA TYR A 106 16.67 3.62 -6.69
C TYR A 106 17.15 3.31 -5.27
N ASP A 107 16.28 3.53 -4.30
CA ASP A 107 16.48 3.13 -2.90
C ASP A 107 15.14 2.70 -2.30
N ASN A 108 14.84 1.41 -2.39
CA ASN A 108 13.54 0.84 -1.97
C ASN A 108 12.36 1.68 -2.54
N GLY A 109 12.52 2.05 -3.81
CA GLY A 109 11.59 2.89 -4.57
C GLY A 109 12.33 3.66 -5.64
N LEU A 110 11.61 4.06 -6.69
CA LEU A 110 12.11 4.94 -7.74
C LEU A 110 12.11 6.38 -7.23
N ILE A 111 13.27 7.03 -7.25
CA ILE A 111 13.42 8.42 -6.80
C ILE A 111 13.67 9.31 -8.02
N LEU A 112 12.86 10.35 -8.17
CA LEU A 112 13.02 11.40 -9.16
C LEU A 112 13.44 12.69 -8.44
N THR A 113 14.52 13.30 -8.92
CA THR A 113 14.97 14.62 -8.47
C THR A 113 15.25 15.52 -9.68
N PRO A 114 15.05 16.84 -9.58
CA PRO A 114 15.34 17.76 -10.66
C PRO A 114 16.87 17.93 -10.80
N PRO A 115 17.34 18.64 -11.84
CA PRO A 115 18.75 19.01 -11.95
C PRO A 115 19.29 19.73 -10.71
N GLU A 116 20.57 19.57 -10.40
CA GLU A 116 21.22 20.25 -9.26
C GLU A 116 21.04 21.78 -9.30
N ASN A 117 20.93 22.37 -10.50
CA ASN A 117 20.75 23.81 -10.69
C ASN A 117 19.27 24.25 -10.71
N SER A 118 18.33 23.36 -10.36
CA SER A 118 16.92 23.69 -10.28
C SER A 118 16.66 24.75 -9.21
N LYS A 119 15.86 25.76 -9.55
CA LYS A 119 15.49 26.84 -8.62
C LYS A 119 14.39 26.45 -7.65
N THR A 120 13.66 25.38 -7.94
CA THR A 120 12.55 24.91 -7.13
C THR A 120 12.92 23.54 -6.58
N PRO A 121 13.05 23.39 -5.24
CA PRO A 121 13.20 22.10 -4.59
C PRO A 121 12.04 21.18 -4.97
N PHE A 122 12.39 19.96 -5.37
CA PHE A 122 11.43 18.92 -5.73
C PHE A 122 12.07 17.56 -5.50
N SER A 123 11.30 16.63 -4.96
CA SER A 123 11.62 15.21 -5.01
C SER A 123 10.33 14.39 -5.08
N MET A 124 10.43 13.21 -5.70
CA MET A 124 9.37 12.23 -5.67
C MET A 124 9.97 10.83 -5.58
N LYS A 125 9.65 10.13 -4.50
CA LYS A 125 9.85 8.70 -4.32
C LYS A 125 8.55 7.97 -4.59
N LEU A 126 8.58 7.08 -5.57
CA LEU A 126 7.55 6.10 -5.87
C LEU A 126 7.98 4.73 -5.33
N ASN A 127 7.25 4.19 -4.36
CA ASN A 127 7.41 2.82 -3.88
C ASN A 127 6.05 2.13 -3.84
N GLY A 128 6.05 0.83 -3.55
CA GLY A 128 4.80 0.09 -3.41
C GLY A 128 5.01 -1.31 -2.88
N TRP A 129 3.91 -1.97 -2.56
CA TRP A 129 3.93 -3.37 -2.16
C TRP A 129 2.63 -4.08 -2.51
N ILE A 130 2.72 -5.41 -2.55
CA ILE A 130 1.58 -6.30 -2.72
C ILE A 130 1.57 -7.35 -1.62
N GLN A 131 0.37 -7.70 -1.14
CA GLN A 131 0.08 -8.82 -0.26
C GLN A 131 -0.95 -9.71 -0.94
N PHE A 132 -0.52 -10.85 -1.47
CA PHE A 132 -1.40 -11.89 -2.02
C PHE A 132 -1.58 -12.97 -0.97
N ARG A 133 -2.83 -13.31 -0.66
CA ARG A 133 -3.18 -14.16 0.47
C ARG A 133 -4.09 -15.31 0.02
N TYR A 134 -3.90 -16.45 0.67
CA TYR A 134 -4.93 -17.48 0.82
C TYR A 134 -5.38 -17.48 2.29
N HIS A 135 -6.67 -17.51 2.53
CA HIS A 135 -7.25 -17.68 3.86
C HIS A 135 -8.32 -18.76 3.85
N GLY A 136 -8.25 -19.64 4.84
CA GLY A 136 -9.23 -20.70 5.09
C GLY A 136 -9.70 -20.64 6.54
N PHE A 137 -11.00 -20.72 6.78
CA PHE A 137 -11.59 -20.75 8.12
C PHE A 137 -12.50 -21.96 8.27
N ASP A 138 -12.19 -22.79 9.26
CA ASP A 138 -12.99 -23.93 9.68
C ASP A 138 -13.74 -23.58 10.96
N SER A 139 -15.06 -23.36 10.85
CA SER A 139 -15.92 -23.01 11.98
C SER A 139 -16.15 -24.21 12.91
N SER A 140 -16.22 -23.95 14.21
CA SER A 140 -16.61 -24.93 15.24
C SER A 140 -18.08 -24.80 15.65
N VAL A 141 -18.72 -23.71 15.21
CA VAL A 141 -20.11 -23.33 15.49
C VAL A 141 -20.84 -23.02 14.19
N ASN A 142 -22.15 -23.29 14.13
CA ASN A 142 -22.96 -22.94 12.95
C ASN A 142 -23.56 -21.54 13.02
N THR A 143 -23.72 -21.00 14.22
CA THR A 143 -24.42 -19.74 14.46
C THR A 143 -23.87 -19.03 15.69
N TRP A 144 -23.89 -17.70 15.65
CA TRP A 144 -23.66 -16.81 16.79
C TRP A 144 -24.92 -15.97 17.02
N THR A 145 -25.27 -15.73 18.28
CA THR A 145 -26.43 -14.88 18.65
C THR A 145 -25.93 -13.69 19.43
N ASP A 146 -26.29 -12.50 18.95
CA ASP A 146 -25.89 -11.24 19.56
C ASP A 146 -26.77 -10.89 20.78
N ASN A 147 -26.37 -9.87 21.56
CA ASN A 147 -27.13 -9.39 22.72
C ASN A 147 -28.52 -8.82 22.35
N ALA A 148 -28.73 -8.44 21.08
CA ALA A 148 -30.04 -8.04 20.56
C ALA A 148 -30.96 -9.25 20.24
N GLY A 149 -30.46 -10.49 20.40
CA GLY A 149 -31.20 -11.73 20.16
C GLY A 149 -31.25 -12.17 18.69
N VAL A 150 -30.42 -11.59 17.83
CA VAL A 150 -30.35 -11.91 16.41
C VAL A 150 -29.29 -13.00 16.18
N ALA A 151 -29.77 -14.19 15.81
CA ALA A 151 -28.89 -15.28 15.39
C ALA A 151 -28.41 -15.07 13.95
N ARG A 152 -27.09 -15.08 13.74
CA ARG A 152 -26.42 -15.04 12.45
C ARG A 152 -25.63 -16.33 12.23
N ARG A 153 -25.50 -16.74 10.98
CA ARG A 153 -24.73 -17.92 10.60
C ARG A 153 -23.24 -17.61 10.66
N VAL A 154 -22.45 -18.56 11.15
CA VAL A 154 -20.99 -18.58 11.03
C VAL A 154 -20.67 -19.57 9.91
N GLU A 155 -19.92 -19.10 8.92
CA GLU A 155 -19.65 -19.88 7.70
C GLU A 155 -18.17 -20.21 7.59
N ASP A 156 -17.88 -21.42 7.11
CA ASP A 156 -16.55 -21.80 6.67
C ASP A 156 -16.13 -20.95 5.46
N ARG A 157 -14.84 -20.64 5.36
CA ARG A 157 -14.29 -19.77 4.30
C ARG A 157 -13.08 -20.43 3.65
N SER A 158 -12.89 -20.19 2.36
CA SER A 158 -11.69 -20.61 1.63
C SER A 158 -11.56 -19.77 0.37
N ALA A 159 -10.70 -18.75 0.39
CA ALA A 159 -10.54 -17.84 -0.73
C ALA A 159 -9.09 -17.40 -0.92
N PHE A 160 -8.82 -16.91 -2.13
CA PHE A 160 -7.65 -16.13 -2.44
C PHE A 160 -8.06 -14.67 -2.56
N ASP A 161 -7.20 -13.79 -2.08
CA ASP A 161 -7.43 -12.35 -2.05
C ASP A 161 -6.12 -11.59 -2.27
N ILE A 162 -6.27 -10.37 -2.78
CA ILE A 162 -5.22 -9.36 -2.69
C ILE A 162 -5.67 -8.45 -1.55
N GLU A 163 -5.14 -8.71 -0.37
CA GLU A 163 -5.44 -7.94 0.84
C GLU A 163 -4.99 -6.48 0.66
N ARG A 164 -3.79 -6.26 0.12
CA ARG A 164 -3.22 -4.91 -0.08
C ARG A 164 -2.36 -4.87 -1.33
N ALA A 165 -2.70 -4.02 -2.28
CA ALA A 165 -1.87 -3.61 -3.40
C ALA A 165 -1.71 -2.08 -3.35
N ARG A 166 -0.59 -1.63 -2.79
CA ARG A 166 -0.39 -0.21 -2.46
C ARG A 166 0.70 0.43 -3.29
N LEU A 167 0.44 1.68 -3.68
CA LEU A 167 1.40 2.57 -4.30
C LEU A 167 1.54 3.82 -3.45
N VAL A 168 2.77 4.25 -3.21
CA VAL A 168 3.07 5.42 -2.39
C VAL A 168 3.91 6.40 -3.19
N PHE A 169 3.46 7.66 -3.19
CA PHE A 169 4.20 8.81 -3.66
C PHE A 169 4.57 9.67 -2.45
N SER A 170 5.83 10.02 -2.32
CA SER A 170 6.31 10.85 -1.21
C SER A 170 7.47 11.73 -1.64
N GLY A 171 7.71 12.83 -0.95
CA GLY A 171 8.84 13.72 -1.25
C GLY A 171 8.57 15.12 -0.75
N HIS A 172 9.21 16.11 -1.37
CA HIS A 172 9.03 17.53 -1.08
C HIS A 172 8.81 18.35 -2.34
N VAL A 173 8.22 19.54 -2.20
CA VAL A 173 7.95 20.45 -3.31
C VAL A 173 7.96 21.90 -2.84
N LEU A 174 8.44 22.83 -3.66
CA LEU A 174 8.55 24.27 -3.38
C LEU A 174 9.60 24.65 -2.32
N ASP A 175 9.71 23.88 -1.24
CA ASP A 175 10.68 24.00 -0.15
C ASP A 175 11.00 22.58 0.34
N GLU A 176 12.23 22.31 0.79
CA GLU A 176 12.61 20.98 1.31
C GLU A 176 11.80 20.60 2.56
N ARG A 177 11.30 21.60 3.30
CA ARG A 177 10.45 21.42 4.49
C ARG A 177 8.99 21.13 4.17
N LEU A 178 8.53 21.43 2.95
CA LEU A 178 7.16 21.16 2.53
C LEU A 178 7.09 19.77 1.92
N THR A 179 6.83 18.78 2.77
CA THR A 179 6.78 17.36 2.38
C THR A 179 5.35 16.92 2.10
N TYR A 180 5.20 15.83 1.35
CA TYR A 180 3.91 15.21 1.07
C TYR A 180 4.02 13.69 1.11
N PHE A 181 2.89 13.06 1.43
CA PHE A 181 2.70 11.62 1.38
C PHE A 181 1.34 11.33 0.73
N LEU A 182 1.32 10.38 -0.20
CA LEU A 182 0.10 9.90 -0.87
C LEU A 182 0.20 8.39 -1.05
N GLN A 183 -0.70 7.65 -0.42
CA GLN A 183 -0.83 6.21 -0.53
C GLN A 183 -2.16 5.86 -1.18
N LEU A 184 -2.09 5.12 -2.28
CA LEU A 184 -3.23 4.46 -2.90
C LEU A 184 -3.31 3.03 -2.38
N ASP A 185 -4.51 2.57 -2.03
CA ASP A 185 -4.78 1.20 -1.61
C ASP A 185 -5.76 0.54 -2.56
N GLY A 186 -5.46 -0.70 -2.95
CA GLY A 186 -6.33 -1.52 -3.76
C GLY A 186 -6.38 -2.91 -3.15
N ASP A 187 -7.59 -3.40 -2.95
CA ASP A 187 -7.86 -4.69 -2.34
C ASP A 187 -8.99 -5.42 -3.09
N THR A 188 -9.13 -6.72 -2.83
CA THR A 188 -10.20 -7.52 -3.45
C THR A 188 -11.44 -7.66 -2.56
N ASP A 189 -11.30 -7.46 -1.25
CA ASP A 189 -12.38 -7.56 -0.27
C ASP A 189 -13.22 -6.26 -0.17
N GLY A 190 -12.65 -5.11 -0.52
CA GLY A 190 -13.34 -3.83 -0.75
C GLY A 190 -13.93 -3.67 -2.16
N GLY A 191 -14.07 -4.77 -2.91
CA GLY A 191 -14.78 -4.78 -4.20
C GLY A 191 -13.94 -4.36 -5.40
N HIS A 192 -12.62 -4.52 -5.34
CA HIS A 192 -11.68 -4.22 -6.43
C HIS A 192 -11.58 -2.73 -6.79
N ALA A 193 -11.85 -1.85 -5.83
CA ALA A 193 -11.70 -0.40 -5.99
C ALA A 193 -10.32 0.07 -5.51
N VAL A 194 -9.89 1.23 -6.02
CA VAL A 194 -8.69 1.93 -5.52
C VAL A 194 -9.14 3.10 -4.66
N ASP A 195 -8.63 3.15 -3.43
CA ASP A 195 -8.88 4.22 -2.46
C ASP A 195 -7.65 5.13 -2.29
N PHE A 196 -7.91 6.42 -2.07
CA PHE A 196 -6.92 7.37 -1.57
C PHE A 196 -6.78 7.12 -0.06
N PHE A 197 -5.87 6.25 0.35
CA PHE A 197 -5.90 5.66 1.69
C PHE A 197 -5.33 6.57 2.78
N ASP A 198 -4.06 6.97 2.67
CA ASP A 198 -3.41 7.95 3.54
C ASP A 198 -2.82 9.05 2.64
N TYR A 199 -3.18 10.31 2.86
CA TYR A 199 -2.65 11.43 2.08
C TYR A 199 -2.60 12.72 2.90
N TYR A 200 -1.43 13.32 3.01
CA TYR A 200 -1.22 14.54 3.78
C TYR A 200 -0.01 15.30 3.29
N TRP A 201 0.03 16.57 3.68
CA TRP A 201 1.17 17.46 3.49
C TRP A 201 1.72 17.81 4.86
N ALA A 202 3.02 18.03 4.96
CA ALA A 202 3.65 18.43 6.21
C ALA A 202 4.58 19.62 5.99
N TRP A 203 4.68 20.45 7.03
CA TRP A 203 5.71 21.47 7.14
C TRP A 203 6.64 21.11 8.29
N GLU A 204 7.89 20.77 7.95
CA GLU A 204 8.92 20.38 8.89
C GLU A 204 9.65 21.62 9.42
N PHE A 205 9.48 21.95 10.70
CA PHE A 205 10.21 23.06 11.32
C PHE A 205 11.62 22.62 11.71
N ASP A 206 11.69 21.49 12.41
CA ASP A 206 12.90 20.78 12.81
C ASP A 206 12.53 19.35 13.26
N GLU A 207 13.49 18.60 13.80
CA GLU A 207 13.27 17.23 14.32
C GLU A 207 12.23 17.18 15.46
N ALA A 208 12.09 18.26 16.24
CA ALA A 208 11.19 18.32 17.39
C ALA A 208 9.75 18.70 17.04
N LEU A 209 9.52 19.25 15.83
CA LEU A 209 8.18 19.62 15.38
C LEU A 209 8.03 19.61 13.85
N SER A 210 7.08 18.79 13.40
CA SER A 210 6.42 18.86 12.10
C SER A 210 4.92 19.03 12.29
N ILE A 211 4.29 19.82 11.42
CA ILE A 211 2.83 19.95 11.36
C ILE A 211 2.32 19.30 10.09
N GLU A 212 1.47 18.29 10.24
CA GLU A 212 0.86 17.56 9.12
C GLU A 212 -0.62 17.91 8.97
N LEU A 213 -1.10 17.97 7.73
CA LEU A 213 -2.48 18.32 7.35
C LEU A 213 -2.97 17.35 6.28
N GLY A 214 -4.06 16.63 6.54
CA GLY A 214 -4.64 15.70 5.56
C GLY A 214 -5.40 14.54 6.18
N LYS A 215 -5.38 13.38 5.53
CA LYS A 215 -5.99 12.12 5.99
C LYS A 215 -4.92 11.11 6.35
N ARG A 216 -4.89 10.68 7.61
CA ARG A 216 -4.06 9.57 8.09
C ARG A 216 -4.67 8.95 9.35
N LYS A 217 -4.01 7.95 9.92
CA LYS A 217 -4.44 7.29 11.17
C LYS A 217 -4.56 8.32 12.31
N VAL A 218 -5.62 8.17 13.11
CA VAL A 218 -5.70 8.76 14.46
C VAL A 218 -4.51 8.26 15.27
N SER A 219 -3.90 9.14 16.07
CA SER A 219 -2.63 8.89 16.79
C SER A 219 -2.79 7.97 18.02
N ALA A 220 -3.25 6.74 17.78
CA ALA A 220 -3.31 5.60 18.72
C ALA A 220 -3.69 4.36 17.90
N SER A 221 -3.26 3.14 18.16
CA SER A 221 -2.35 2.60 19.18
C SER A 221 -1.01 2.19 18.53
N ARG A 222 -0.02 1.68 19.28
CA ARG A 222 1.28 1.29 18.71
C ARG A 222 1.13 0.31 17.53
N GLN A 223 0.42 -0.79 17.75
CA GLN A 223 0.24 -1.84 16.75
C GLN A 223 -0.64 -1.37 15.57
N TRP A 224 -1.57 -0.44 15.81
CA TRP A 224 -2.32 0.17 14.73
C TRP A 224 -1.47 1.11 13.89
N LEU A 225 -0.69 2.01 14.49
CA LEU A 225 0.14 3.00 13.81
C LEU A 225 1.19 2.33 12.92
N LEU A 226 1.69 1.17 13.33
CA LEU A 226 2.52 0.32 12.49
C LEU A 226 1.89 0.03 11.11
N GLY A 227 2.70 0.17 10.06
CA GLY A 227 2.31 -0.22 8.70
C GLY A 227 1.96 -1.71 8.62
N ALA A 228 0.85 -2.05 7.94
CA ALA A 228 0.36 -3.44 7.87
C ALA A 228 1.35 -4.42 7.21
N ARG A 229 2.35 -3.92 6.47
CA ARG A 229 3.44 -4.73 5.90
C ARG A 229 4.50 -5.16 6.92
N HIS A 230 4.51 -4.54 8.11
CA HIS A 230 5.47 -4.80 9.18
C HIS A 230 4.88 -5.60 10.34
N THR A 231 3.64 -6.09 10.23
CA THR A 231 3.05 -6.97 11.23
C THR A 231 3.87 -8.25 11.37
N ARG A 232 3.92 -8.77 12.60
CA ARG A 232 4.66 -9.98 12.95
C ARG A 232 4.06 -11.21 12.28
N LEU A 233 2.75 -11.43 12.46
CA LEU A 233 1.96 -12.42 11.73
C LEU A 233 1.27 -11.78 10.52
N ILE A 234 0.44 -12.53 9.81
CA ILE A 234 -0.16 -12.07 8.55
C ILE A 234 -1.02 -10.80 8.73
N ASP A 235 -1.68 -10.66 9.87
CA ASP A 235 -2.35 -9.42 10.27
C ASP A 235 -2.19 -9.09 11.77
N ARG A 236 -2.86 -8.03 12.23
CA ARG A 236 -2.80 -7.52 13.61
C ARG A 236 -3.51 -8.46 14.61
N PRO A 237 -3.19 -8.36 15.90
CA PRO A 237 -3.92 -9.04 16.96
C PRO A 237 -5.40 -8.67 16.96
N MET A 238 -6.26 -9.63 17.30
CA MET A 238 -7.71 -9.40 17.36
C MET A 238 -8.08 -8.25 18.31
N ALA A 239 -7.45 -8.13 19.48
CA ALA A 239 -7.71 -7.02 20.40
C ALA A 239 -7.31 -5.66 19.80
N THR A 240 -6.22 -5.60 19.03
CA THR A 240 -5.81 -4.36 18.36
C THR A 240 -6.89 -3.89 17.41
N ASP A 241 -7.37 -4.76 16.51
CA ASP A 241 -8.37 -4.38 15.51
C ASP A 241 -9.75 -4.12 16.10
N PHE A 242 -10.08 -4.71 17.25
CA PHE A 242 -11.32 -4.44 17.98
C PHE A 242 -11.32 -3.05 18.63
N PHE A 243 -10.22 -2.66 19.31
CA PHE A 243 -10.20 -1.43 20.11
C PHE A 243 -9.70 -0.19 19.38
N ARG A 244 -8.84 -0.34 18.38
CA ARG A 244 -8.16 0.81 17.75
C ARG A 244 -9.12 1.84 17.15
N PRO A 245 -8.72 3.13 17.10
CA PRO A 245 -9.31 4.06 16.15
C PRO A 245 -8.86 3.72 14.72
N ASP A 246 -9.37 4.47 13.75
CA ASP A 246 -9.01 4.30 12.34
C ASP A 246 -8.37 5.59 11.79
N ARG A 247 -8.73 5.99 10.58
CA ARG A 247 -8.29 7.22 9.93
C ARG A 247 -9.28 8.34 10.15
N THR A 248 -8.73 9.55 10.10
CA THR A 248 -9.48 10.78 10.16
C THR A 248 -8.83 11.82 9.25
N VAL A 249 -9.60 12.82 8.82
CA VAL A 249 -9.06 14.06 8.26
C VAL A 249 -8.78 15.01 9.41
N GLY A 250 -7.60 15.63 9.43
CA GLY A 250 -7.19 16.43 10.57
C GLY A 250 -5.84 17.13 10.46
N ILE A 251 -5.30 17.44 11.63
CA ILE A 251 -4.02 18.09 11.86
C ILE A 251 -3.23 17.26 12.86
N TRP A 252 -1.95 17.06 12.58
CA TRP A 252 -1.01 16.39 13.49
C TRP A 252 0.16 17.30 13.84
N ALA A 253 0.60 17.25 15.09
CA ALA A 253 1.91 17.73 15.50
C ALA A 253 2.75 16.50 15.88
N VAL A 254 3.86 16.30 15.17
CA VAL A 254 4.73 15.13 15.30
C VAL A 254 6.14 15.59 15.60
N GLY A 255 6.87 14.91 16.49
CA GLY A 255 8.26 15.26 16.74
C GLY A 255 9.03 14.27 17.59
N GLU A 256 10.35 14.42 17.52
CA GLU A 256 11.33 13.71 18.32
C GLU A 256 11.98 14.67 19.33
N LEU A 257 11.88 14.34 20.60
CA LEU A 257 12.50 15.06 21.71
C LEU A 257 13.80 14.35 22.13
N PRO A 258 14.71 15.04 22.87
CA PRO A 258 15.93 14.43 23.36
C PRO A 258 15.67 13.13 24.14
N VAL A 259 16.64 12.20 24.08
CA VAL A 259 16.57 10.88 24.73
C VAL A 259 15.58 9.92 24.03
N ASN A 260 15.47 10.02 22.70
CA ASN A 260 14.64 9.15 21.84
C ASN A 260 13.19 9.08 22.29
N ILE A 261 12.58 10.25 22.51
CA ILE A 261 11.17 10.37 22.87
C ILE A 261 10.42 10.88 21.65
N HIS A 262 9.53 10.05 21.12
CA HIS A 262 8.64 10.43 20.04
C HIS A 262 7.28 10.84 20.60
N TYR A 263 6.62 11.82 19.97
CA TYR A 263 5.24 12.13 20.25
C TYR A 263 4.46 12.43 18.97
N GLU A 264 3.17 12.13 19.00
CA GLU A 264 2.18 12.65 18.06
C GLU A 264 0.99 13.21 18.84
N LEU A 265 0.54 14.40 18.45
CA LEU A 265 -0.74 14.98 18.85
C LEU A 265 -1.63 15.10 17.62
N ASN A 266 -2.90 14.76 17.73
CA ASN A 266 -3.85 14.74 16.64
C ASN A 266 -5.14 15.47 17.03
N LEU A 267 -5.64 16.27 16.09
CA LEU A 267 -6.99 16.82 16.07
C LEU A 267 -7.63 16.37 14.75
N GLY A 268 -8.74 15.65 14.82
CA GLY A 268 -9.40 15.12 13.61
C GLY A 268 -10.92 15.17 13.67
N ASN A 269 -11.56 14.88 12.55
CA ASN A 269 -13.02 14.88 12.42
C ASN A 269 -13.72 13.79 13.24
N GLY A 270 -13.03 12.70 13.64
CA GLY A 270 -13.70 11.58 14.33
C GLY A 270 -12.74 10.43 14.70
N TYR A 271 -13.25 9.46 15.46
CA TYR A 271 -12.52 8.25 15.88
C TYR A 271 -12.28 7.30 14.69
N ARG A 272 -13.25 7.25 13.76
CA ARG A 272 -13.19 6.42 12.55
C ARG A 272 -14.02 7.03 11.43
N THR A 273 -13.44 8.00 10.73
CA THR A 273 -14.12 8.75 9.67
C THR A 273 -13.49 8.55 8.30
N SER A 274 -12.80 7.40 8.12
CA SER A 274 -12.20 7.04 6.84
C SER A 274 -13.28 6.98 5.76
N ASN A 275 -13.17 7.86 4.76
CA ASN A 275 -14.04 7.92 3.58
C ASN A 275 -15.48 8.34 3.86
N PHE A 276 -15.78 8.87 5.05
CA PHE A 276 -17.05 9.55 5.29
C PHE A 276 -16.98 11.00 4.83
N SER A 277 -18.10 11.47 4.28
CA SER A 277 -18.34 12.88 4.05
C SER A 277 -18.71 13.59 5.35
N ASP A 278 -18.56 14.91 5.38
CA ASP A 278 -18.93 15.74 6.54
C ASP A 278 -20.42 15.66 6.91
N THR A 279 -21.27 15.08 6.04
CA THR A 279 -22.70 14.84 6.32
C THR A 279 -22.98 13.48 6.99
N GLU A 280 -21.97 12.62 7.09
CA GLU A 280 -22.07 11.27 7.66
C GLU A 280 -21.37 11.16 9.03
N THR A 281 -20.89 12.28 9.55
CA THR A 281 -20.19 12.42 10.83
C THR A 281 -20.80 13.57 11.62
N ASP A 282 -20.55 13.62 12.93
CA ASP A 282 -20.96 14.77 13.74
C ASP A 282 -20.01 15.98 13.57
N ASP A 283 -20.29 17.05 14.31
CA ASP A 283 -19.52 18.29 14.27
C ASP A 283 -18.49 18.41 15.42
N ARG A 284 -18.20 17.32 16.14
CA ARG A 284 -17.31 17.29 17.30
C ARG A 284 -15.97 16.65 16.96
N LEU A 285 -14.91 17.40 17.20
CA LEU A 285 -13.55 16.92 16.91
C LEU A 285 -13.10 15.82 17.88
N THR A 286 -12.31 14.91 17.32
CA THR A 286 -11.54 13.90 18.05
C THR A 286 -10.16 14.41 18.39
N PHE A 287 -9.71 14.09 19.60
CA PHE A 287 -8.40 14.44 20.12
C PHE A 287 -7.64 13.15 20.43
N ALA A 288 -6.45 13.00 19.87
CA ALA A 288 -5.60 11.85 20.17
C ALA A 288 -4.16 12.28 20.47
N ALA A 289 -3.49 11.49 21.28
CA ALA A 289 -2.08 11.65 21.59
C ALA A 289 -1.42 10.30 21.77
N THR A 290 -0.20 10.14 21.25
CA THR A 290 0.65 9.00 21.55
C THR A 290 2.06 9.49 21.84
N SER A 291 2.77 8.77 22.71
CA SER A 291 4.20 8.98 22.87
C SER A 291 4.89 7.68 23.22
N TYR A 292 6.17 7.59 22.86
CA TYR A 292 7.02 6.48 23.27
C TYR A 292 8.44 6.94 23.57
N ILE A 293 9.16 6.14 24.34
CA ILE A 293 10.57 6.32 24.64
C ILE A 293 11.36 5.04 24.35
N ASP A 294 12.56 5.21 23.80
CA ASP A 294 13.53 4.15 23.53
C ASP A 294 14.76 4.25 24.46
N PRO A 295 14.64 3.81 25.73
CA PRO A 295 15.64 4.07 26.76
C PRO A 295 16.99 3.36 26.55
N LEU A 296 17.02 2.31 25.73
CA LEU A 296 18.22 1.49 25.49
C LEU A 296 18.83 1.66 24.09
N GLY A 297 18.43 2.72 23.38
CA GLY A 297 18.83 2.98 21.99
C GLY A 297 17.66 2.81 21.03
N ASP A 298 17.83 3.32 19.81
CA ASP A 298 16.78 3.33 18.78
C ASP A 298 16.21 1.93 18.52
N TYR A 299 14.92 1.75 18.83
CA TYR A 299 14.21 0.49 18.63
C TYR A 299 13.94 0.20 17.13
N GLY A 300 13.92 1.24 16.30
CA GLY A 300 13.56 1.19 14.89
C GLY A 300 12.05 0.96 14.65
N SER A 301 11.70 0.80 13.37
CA SER A 301 10.31 0.76 12.91
C SER A 301 9.69 -0.64 12.77
N ALA A 302 10.52 -1.70 12.75
CA ALA A 302 10.04 -3.07 12.65
C ALA A 302 9.70 -3.65 14.03
N LEU A 303 8.79 -4.63 14.11
CA LEU A 303 8.55 -5.38 15.36
C LEU A 303 9.61 -6.46 15.58
N VAL A 304 9.98 -7.15 14.50
CA VAL A 304 10.93 -8.27 14.55
C VAL A 304 12.38 -7.80 14.49
N ASP A 305 13.29 -8.58 15.09
CA ASP A 305 14.72 -8.29 15.10
C ASP A 305 15.43 -8.89 13.86
N PHE A 306 14.98 -8.49 12.66
CA PHE A 306 15.42 -9.07 11.38
C PHE A 306 16.93 -9.05 11.22
N LYS A 307 17.56 -7.90 11.48
CA LYS A 307 19.01 -7.80 11.68
C LYS A 307 19.26 -7.92 13.17
N PRO A 308 19.90 -8.99 13.66
CA PRO A 308 20.06 -9.22 15.09
C PRO A 308 20.75 -8.05 15.79
N SER A 309 20.05 -7.48 16.76
CA SER A 309 20.56 -6.38 17.57
C SER A 309 21.70 -6.85 18.49
N GLU A 310 22.79 -6.07 18.51
CA GLU A 310 23.96 -6.38 19.35
C GLU A 310 23.69 -6.12 20.84
N ASN A 311 22.89 -5.10 21.15
CA ASN A 311 22.49 -4.71 22.50
C ASN A 311 20.96 -4.85 22.65
N PRO A 312 20.45 -5.09 23.87
CA PRO A 312 19.01 -5.11 24.11
C PRO A 312 18.37 -3.75 23.79
N LEU A 313 17.30 -3.77 22.99
CA LEU A 313 16.49 -2.59 22.68
C LEU A 313 15.13 -2.72 23.35
N VAL A 314 14.62 -1.62 23.89
CA VAL A 314 13.31 -1.54 24.55
C VAL A 314 12.60 -0.30 24.05
N ARG A 315 11.30 -0.40 23.80
CA ARG A 315 10.39 0.72 23.60
C ARG A 315 9.25 0.65 24.61
N LEU A 316 8.93 1.77 25.24
CA LEU A 316 7.77 1.90 26.12
C LEU A 316 6.91 3.03 25.60
N GLY A 317 5.61 2.80 25.44
CA GLY A 317 4.69 3.79 24.89
C GLY A 317 3.33 3.76 25.56
N HIS A 318 2.55 4.78 25.24
CA HIS A 318 1.15 4.86 25.61
C HIS A 318 0.39 5.75 24.62
N SER A 319 -0.93 5.57 24.54
CA SER A 319 -1.78 6.38 23.67
C SER A 319 -3.09 6.72 24.37
N PHE A 320 -3.67 7.86 23.99
CA PHE A 320 -4.97 8.33 24.46
C PHE A 320 -5.79 8.84 23.29
N VAL A 321 -7.09 8.55 23.29
CA VAL A 321 -8.06 9.17 22.36
C VAL A 321 -9.30 9.59 23.15
N TYR A 322 -9.79 10.78 22.86
CA TYR A 322 -11.14 11.20 23.20
C TYR A 322 -11.90 11.53 21.91
N SER A 323 -13.07 10.95 21.76
CA SER A 323 -13.96 11.21 20.63
C SER A 323 -15.40 11.23 21.11
N HIS A 324 -16.19 12.17 20.62
CA HIS A 324 -17.63 12.10 20.74
C HIS A 324 -18.21 11.51 19.48
N ASN A 325 -19.32 10.82 19.62
CA ASN A 325 -20.15 10.40 18.52
C ASN A 325 -21.61 10.72 18.90
N SER A 326 -22.24 11.66 18.19
CA SER A 326 -23.68 11.95 18.31
C SER A 326 -24.37 11.80 16.96
N GLY A 327 -25.43 10.99 16.91
CA GLY A 327 -26.32 10.90 15.76
C GLY A 327 -27.09 12.19 15.46
N GLU A 328 -27.81 12.19 14.33
CA GLU A 328 -28.62 13.34 13.88
C GLU A 328 -29.80 13.61 14.84
N ASP A 329 -30.46 12.54 15.28
CA ASP A 329 -31.58 12.54 16.21
C ASP A 329 -31.45 11.37 17.21
N ASP A 330 -32.27 11.39 18.27
CA ASP A 330 -32.35 10.29 19.23
C ASP A 330 -32.73 8.96 18.54
N GLY A 331 -31.84 7.98 18.63
CA GLY A 331 -31.99 6.68 17.97
C GLY A 331 -31.69 6.69 16.47
N ASP A 332 -31.03 7.73 15.94
CA ASP A 332 -30.53 7.79 14.56
C ASP A 332 -29.02 8.06 14.52
N PRO A 333 -28.18 7.02 14.76
CA PRO A 333 -26.73 7.15 14.79
C PRO A 333 -26.12 7.39 13.41
N TYR A 334 -25.05 8.19 13.37
CA TYR A 334 -24.20 8.29 12.18
C TYR A 334 -23.46 6.98 11.88
N LEU A 335 -22.99 6.87 10.63
CA LEU A 335 -22.26 5.69 10.16
C LEU A 335 -20.94 5.48 10.91
N GLU A 336 -20.34 6.55 11.42
CA GLU A 336 -19.16 6.48 12.28
C GLU A 336 -19.37 5.54 13.47
N THR A 337 -20.50 5.61 14.17
CA THR A 337 -20.68 4.82 15.40
C THR A 337 -20.87 3.32 15.13
N ASN A 338 -21.09 2.90 13.88
CA ASN A 338 -21.35 1.50 13.51
C ASN A 338 -20.16 0.55 13.71
N PHE A 339 -18.93 1.06 13.86
CA PHE A 339 -17.80 0.20 14.19
C PHE A 339 -17.78 -0.21 15.65
N LEU A 340 -18.40 0.56 16.55
CA LEU A 340 -18.39 0.26 17.98
C LEU A 340 -19.21 -0.99 18.26
N ARG A 341 -18.58 -1.94 18.92
CA ARG A 341 -19.20 -3.21 19.31
C ARG A 341 -19.07 -3.41 20.82
N LEU A 342 -20.04 -4.14 21.36
CA LEU A 342 -19.94 -4.76 22.67
C LEU A 342 -18.97 -5.95 22.59
N THR A 343 -18.50 -6.42 23.73
CA THR A 343 -17.49 -7.50 23.80
C THR A 343 -18.02 -8.89 23.46
N ASP A 344 -19.30 -9.00 23.09
CA ASP A 344 -19.89 -10.18 22.46
C ASP A 344 -19.99 -10.06 20.92
N GLY A 345 -19.69 -8.88 20.38
CA GLY A 345 -19.77 -8.56 18.95
C GLY A 345 -21.01 -7.80 18.52
N THR A 346 -22.00 -7.57 19.38
CA THR A 346 -23.19 -6.76 19.05
C THR A 346 -22.77 -5.33 18.72
N ARG A 347 -23.25 -4.74 17.61
CA ARG A 347 -22.98 -3.30 17.37
C ARG A 347 -23.74 -2.48 18.39
N LEU A 348 -23.07 -1.48 18.97
CA LEU A 348 -23.67 -0.60 19.99
C LEU A 348 -24.95 0.07 19.48
N THR A 349 -24.98 0.40 18.19
CA THR A 349 -26.07 1.07 17.48
C THR A 349 -27.13 0.14 16.91
N ASP A 350 -27.04 -1.18 17.09
CA ASP A 350 -28.11 -2.08 16.67
C ASP A 350 -29.35 -1.92 17.56
N LEU A 351 -30.55 -2.03 16.98
CA LEU A 351 -31.80 -1.96 17.73
C LEU A 351 -31.86 -3.13 18.72
N GLY A 352 -32.04 -2.83 20.02
CA GLY A 352 -32.06 -3.87 21.05
C GLY A 352 -30.68 -4.19 21.65
N ALA A 353 -29.60 -3.53 21.20
CA ALA A 353 -28.24 -3.87 21.64
C ALA A 353 -28.04 -3.77 23.16
N LEU A 354 -28.64 -2.77 23.82
CA LEU A 354 -28.57 -2.60 25.28
C LEU A 354 -29.93 -2.77 25.98
N ALA A 355 -31.03 -2.42 25.31
CA ALA A 355 -32.38 -2.53 25.85
C ALA A 355 -33.40 -2.84 24.75
N PRO A 356 -34.42 -3.68 24.99
CA PRO A 356 -35.43 -4.02 23.98
C PRO A 356 -36.11 -2.79 23.37
N GLY A 357 -36.05 -2.68 22.04
CA GLY A 357 -36.69 -1.60 21.29
C GLY A 357 -35.97 -0.24 21.35
N VAL A 358 -34.83 -0.15 22.04
CA VAL A 358 -34.02 1.08 22.14
C VAL A 358 -32.81 0.97 21.20
N ARG A 359 -32.46 2.07 20.55
CA ARG A 359 -31.25 2.22 19.75
C ARG A 359 -30.37 3.31 20.33
N VAL A 360 -29.09 3.02 20.57
CA VAL A 360 -28.08 4.00 20.97
C VAL A 360 -27.72 4.87 19.78
N SER A 361 -27.61 6.18 20.00
CA SER A 361 -27.20 7.16 18.99
C SER A 361 -26.14 8.15 19.48
N GLU A 362 -25.85 8.19 20.79
CA GLU A 362 -24.81 9.07 21.33
C GLU A 362 -23.88 8.29 22.28
N VAL A 363 -22.58 8.57 22.20
CA VAL A 363 -21.55 8.00 23.07
C VAL A 363 -20.30 8.88 23.11
N ASP A 364 -19.71 9.03 24.29
CA ASP A 364 -18.34 9.53 24.45
C ASP A 364 -17.38 8.34 24.54
N ILE A 365 -16.32 8.35 23.72
CA ILE A 365 -15.30 7.32 23.67
C ILE A 365 -14.03 7.86 24.32
N TYR A 366 -13.60 7.23 25.40
CA TYR A 366 -12.27 7.40 25.97
C TYR A 366 -11.47 6.14 25.74
N TYR A 367 -10.35 6.26 25.04
CA TYR A 367 -9.42 5.18 24.77
C TYR A 367 -8.10 5.47 25.47
N TYR A 368 -7.53 4.46 26.11
CA TYR A 368 -6.16 4.51 26.61
C TYR A 368 -5.44 3.19 26.34
N SER A 369 -4.20 3.26 25.86
CA SER A 369 -3.34 2.10 25.73
C SER A 369 -1.97 2.31 26.35
N VAL A 370 -1.34 1.21 26.77
CA VAL A 370 0.05 1.17 27.22
C VAL A 370 0.73 0.01 26.51
N ASP A 371 1.89 0.27 25.90
CA ASP A 371 2.65 -0.71 25.15
C ASP A 371 4.10 -0.84 25.62
N ALA A 372 4.64 -2.04 25.42
CA ALA A 372 6.04 -2.34 25.65
C ALA A 372 6.56 -3.27 24.57
N ALA A 373 7.80 -3.06 24.15
CA ALA A 373 8.44 -3.86 23.12
C ALA A 373 9.92 -4.07 23.42
N PHE A 374 10.46 -5.21 22.97
CA PHE A 374 11.82 -5.66 23.25
C PHE A 374 12.43 -6.36 22.03
N LYS A 375 13.72 -6.13 21.77
CA LYS A 375 14.53 -6.89 20.81
C LYS A 375 15.90 -7.20 21.35
N TYR A 376 16.42 -8.39 21.04
CA TYR A 376 17.80 -8.75 21.34
C TYR A 376 18.23 -10.01 20.56
N GLN A 377 19.31 -9.93 19.79
CA GLN A 377 19.96 -11.11 19.17
C GLN A 377 18.97 -12.01 18.38
N GLY A 378 18.06 -11.42 17.62
CA GLY A 378 17.04 -12.13 16.85
C GLY A 378 15.75 -12.45 17.63
N TRP A 379 15.73 -12.26 18.95
CA TRP A 379 14.51 -12.28 19.75
C TRP A 379 13.75 -10.98 19.62
N SER A 380 12.44 -11.07 19.64
CA SER A 380 11.58 -9.90 19.72
C SER A 380 10.26 -10.22 20.44
N LEU A 381 9.73 -9.25 21.18
CA LEU A 381 8.50 -9.36 21.97
C LEU A 381 7.79 -8.01 21.95
N ASP A 382 6.48 -8.00 21.75
CA ASP A 382 5.63 -6.81 21.73
C ASP A 382 4.33 -7.12 22.51
N ALA A 383 3.89 -6.16 23.32
CA ALA A 383 2.62 -6.26 24.05
C ALA A 383 1.96 -4.89 24.16
N GLU A 384 0.63 -4.87 24.13
CA GLU A 384 -0.16 -3.65 24.33
C GLU A 384 -1.43 -4.01 25.11
N VAL A 385 -1.78 -3.17 26.08
CA VAL A 385 -3.03 -3.24 26.85
C VAL A 385 -3.93 -2.10 26.42
N TYR A 386 -5.22 -2.39 26.28
CA TYR A 386 -6.27 -1.48 25.85
C TYR A 386 -7.31 -1.29 26.96
N LEU A 387 -7.68 -0.04 27.22
CA LEU A 387 -8.77 0.35 28.12
C LEU A 387 -9.68 1.32 27.36
N VAL A 388 -10.95 0.96 27.22
CA VAL A 388 -11.94 1.77 26.50
C VAL A 388 -13.15 1.99 27.40
N TRP A 389 -13.49 3.25 27.61
CA TRP A 389 -14.71 3.67 28.28
C TRP A 389 -15.66 4.27 27.25
N LEU A 390 -16.88 3.76 27.22
CA LEU A 390 -18.00 4.26 26.44
C LEU A 390 -18.94 4.93 27.44
N GLU A 391 -18.90 6.25 27.52
CA GLU A 391 -19.56 7.05 28.55
C GLU A 391 -20.76 7.80 27.94
N GLN A 392 -21.67 8.26 28.80
CA GLN A 392 -22.80 9.13 28.39
C GLN A 392 -23.67 8.55 27.27
N LEU A 393 -23.91 7.23 27.31
CA LEU A 393 -24.74 6.54 26.34
C LEU A 393 -26.15 7.13 26.32
N LYS A 394 -26.62 7.55 25.14
CA LYS A 394 -28.01 7.97 24.91
C LYS A 394 -28.62 7.29 23.70
N GLY A 395 -29.94 7.20 23.71
CA GLY A 395 -30.74 6.63 22.65
C GLY A 395 -32.19 7.08 22.74
N ASN A 396 -33.03 6.55 21.86
CA ASN A 396 -34.46 6.89 21.78
C ASN A 396 -35.35 6.34 22.91
N GLY A 397 -34.75 5.91 24.03
CA GLY A 397 -35.46 5.32 25.16
C GLY A 397 -34.53 5.04 26.35
N PRO A 398 -35.08 4.55 27.47
CA PRO A 398 -34.29 4.29 28.67
C PRO A 398 -33.29 3.15 28.44
N LEU A 399 -32.03 3.40 28.80
CA LEU A 399 -30.95 2.43 28.79
C LEU A 399 -30.69 1.88 30.21
N PRO A 400 -30.30 0.60 30.36
CA PRO A 400 -29.99 0.01 31.67
C PRO A 400 -28.65 0.48 32.23
N VAL A 401 -27.80 1.05 31.39
CA VAL A 401 -26.47 1.56 31.70
C VAL A 401 -26.27 2.89 30.98
N SER A 402 -25.57 3.82 31.62
CA SER A 402 -25.06 5.05 31.00
C SER A 402 -23.66 4.89 30.47
N ASP A 403 -22.91 3.92 31.01
CA ASP A 403 -21.47 3.82 30.83
C ASP A 403 -21.06 2.34 30.73
N LEU A 404 -20.05 2.05 29.90
CA LEU A 404 -19.47 0.72 29.72
C LEU A 404 -17.96 0.81 29.67
N MET A 405 -17.29 -0.13 30.33
CA MET A 405 -15.84 -0.29 30.23
C MET A 405 -15.52 -1.62 29.57
N GLN A 406 -14.63 -1.57 28.58
CA GLN A 406 -14.11 -2.71 27.86
C GLN A 406 -12.58 -2.66 27.91
N HIS A 407 -11.94 -3.81 27.95
CA HIS A 407 -10.48 -3.88 27.96
C HIS A 407 -9.98 -5.12 27.24
N GLY A 408 -8.70 -5.13 26.96
CA GLY A 408 -8.06 -6.29 26.38
C GLY A 408 -6.58 -6.08 26.24
N TYR A 409 -5.90 -7.07 25.70
CA TYR A 409 -4.49 -6.99 25.45
C TYR A 409 -4.07 -7.97 24.37
N TYR A 410 -2.86 -7.78 23.89
CA TYR A 410 -2.14 -8.84 23.20
C TYR A 410 -0.71 -8.95 23.71
N VAL A 411 -0.14 -10.13 23.52
CA VAL A 411 1.30 -10.37 23.59
C VAL A 411 1.70 -11.19 22.38
N GLU A 412 2.71 -10.74 21.66
CA GLU A 412 3.28 -11.50 20.54
C GLU A 412 4.80 -11.47 20.60
N GLY A 413 5.43 -12.55 20.19
CA GLY A 413 6.88 -12.67 20.24
C GLY A 413 7.37 -13.77 19.33
N GLY A 414 8.67 -13.74 19.06
CA GLY A 414 9.27 -14.65 18.11
C GLY A 414 10.79 -14.58 18.10
N TYR A 415 11.37 -15.49 17.32
CA TYR A 415 12.81 -15.66 17.21
C TYR A 415 13.21 -16.12 15.81
N PHE A 416 14.28 -15.53 15.29
CA PHE A 416 14.93 -15.98 14.07
C PHE A 416 15.69 -17.29 14.28
N LEU A 417 15.04 -18.41 13.97
CA LEU A 417 15.65 -19.75 13.94
C LEU A 417 16.83 -19.81 12.96
N ILE A 418 16.72 -19.10 11.84
CA ILE A 418 17.83 -18.84 10.92
C ILE A 418 17.93 -17.33 10.77
N PRO A 419 19.04 -16.69 11.19
CA PRO A 419 19.21 -15.26 11.11
C PRO A 419 18.87 -14.71 9.72
N GLU A 420 18.10 -13.62 9.68
CA GLU A 420 17.67 -12.91 8.46
C GLU A 420 16.86 -13.77 7.47
N LYS A 421 16.40 -14.97 7.84
CA LYS A 421 15.76 -15.92 6.90
C LYS A 421 14.50 -16.59 7.40
N LEU A 422 14.49 -17.11 8.62
CA LEU A 422 13.37 -17.89 9.13
C LEU A 422 13.06 -17.47 10.56
N ASP A 423 11.88 -16.88 10.73
CA ASP A 423 11.37 -16.34 11.98
C ASP A 423 10.13 -17.13 12.40
N CYS A 424 10.07 -17.53 13.67
CA CYS A 424 8.97 -18.29 14.26
C CYS A 424 8.29 -17.44 15.33
N ASN A 425 6.96 -17.36 15.25
CA ASN A 425 6.17 -16.40 16.00
C ASN A 425 4.97 -17.03 16.70
N LEU A 426 4.62 -16.48 17.85
CA LEU A 426 3.43 -16.80 18.63
C LEU A 426 2.73 -15.51 19.06
N ARG A 427 1.41 -15.57 19.18
CA ARG A 427 0.56 -14.49 19.68
C ARG A 427 -0.56 -15.03 20.54
N TYR A 428 -0.85 -14.31 21.62
CA TYR A 428 -2.09 -14.42 22.39
C TYR A 428 -2.77 -13.05 22.42
N SER A 429 -4.08 -13.01 22.21
CA SER A 429 -4.88 -11.79 22.35
C SER A 429 -6.20 -12.08 23.06
N GLU A 430 -6.66 -11.14 23.87
CA GLU A 430 -7.92 -11.24 24.61
C GLU A 430 -8.66 -9.91 24.61
N ILE A 431 -9.98 -9.99 24.52
CA ILE A 431 -10.96 -8.91 24.64
C ILE A 431 -11.90 -9.32 25.76
N ASP A 432 -12.18 -8.42 26.71
CA ASP A 432 -13.01 -8.69 27.87
C ASP A 432 -13.85 -7.45 28.25
N GLY A 433 -15.06 -7.70 28.74
CA GLY A 433 -15.99 -6.68 29.19
C GLY A 433 -17.31 -7.27 29.65
N PHE A 434 -18.24 -6.40 30.03
CA PHE A 434 -19.51 -6.83 30.65
C PHE A 434 -20.34 -7.80 29.80
N TYR A 435 -20.30 -7.66 28.47
CA TYR A 435 -21.17 -8.42 27.56
C TYR A 435 -20.56 -9.73 27.07
N GLY A 436 -19.27 -9.96 27.28
CA GLY A 436 -18.59 -11.11 26.69
C GLY A 436 -17.08 -10.98 26.72
N HIS A 437 -16.43 -12.04 26.27
CA HIS A 437 -14.99 -12.11 26.11
C HIS A 437 -14.68 -12.88 24.83
N GLY A 438 -13.56 -12.56 24.19
CA GLY A 438 -13.07 -13.22 22.99
C GLY A 438 -11.57 -13.42 23.05
N ARG A 439 -11.07 -14.51 22.45
CA ARG A 439 -9.64 -14.86 22.48
C ARG A 439 -9.08 -15.28 21.14
N GLU A 440 -7.81 -14.98 20.95
CA GLU A 440 -6.99 -15.36 19.80
C GLU A 440 -5.73 -16.07 20.30
N ILE A 441 -5.41 -17.23 19.72
CA ILE A 441 -4.12 -17.90 19.90
C ILE A 441 -3.57 -18.21 18.51
N ALA A 442 -2.47 -17.57 18.14
CA ALA A 442 -1.87 -17.73 16.81
C ALA A 442 -0.43 -18.20 16.88
N GLY A 443 -0.03 -19.01 15.91
CA GLY A 443 1.35 -19.41 15.69
C GLY A 443 1.67 -19.44 14.20
N GLY A 444 2.88 -19.00 13.84
CA GLY A 444 3.23 -18.88 12.44
C GLY A 444 4.73 -18.72 12.20
N ILE A 445 5.09 -18.75 10.92
CA ILE A 445 6.44 -18.57 10.43
C ILE A 445 6.50 -17.51 9.34
N ASN A 446 7.60 -16.76 9.33
CA ASN A 446 7.97 -15.87 8.23
C ASN A 446 9.27 -16.37 7.61
N TYR A 447 9.27 -16.51 6.29
CA TYR A 447 10.45 -16.82 5.49
C TYR A 447 10.84 -15.64 4.60
N TYR A 448 12.11 -15.24 4.70
CA TYR A 448 12.71 -14.13 3.96
C TYR A 448 13.73 -14.70 2.96
N PRO A 449 13.37 -14.79 1.67
CA PRO A 449 14.26 -15.37 0.65
C PRO A 449 15.43 -14.46 0.27
N LEU A 450 15.34 -13.16 0.58
CA LEU A 450 16.34 -12.15 0.25
C LEU A 450 17.13 -11.74 1.50
N LYS A 451 18.23 -11.00 1.30
CA LYS A 451 18.97 -10.36 2.41
C LYS A 451 18.26 -9.12 2.99
N THR A 452 17.10 -8.78 2.43
CA THR A 452 16.26 -7.67 2.85
C THR A 452 14.91 -8.21 3.30
N ALA A 453 14.22 -7.48 4.16
CA ALA A 453 12.85 -7.81 4.57
C ALA A 453 11.80 -7.51 3.48
N ALA A 454 12.25 -7.03 2.31
CA ALA A 454 11.39 -6.56 1.23
C ALA A 454 10.54 -7.65 0.56
N MET A 455 10.91 -8.92 0.75
CA MET A 455 10.11 -10.05 0.31
C MET A 455 9.92 -11.01 1.50
N LYS A 456 8.66 -11.38 1.76
CA LYS A 456 8.28 -12.25 2.89
C LYS A 456 7.21 -13.25 2.44
N LEU A 457 7.44 -14.52 2.77
CA LEU A 457 6.42 -15.58 2.72
C LEU A 457 6.01 -15.90 4.15
N SER A 458 4.72 -15.80 4.45
CA SER A 458 4.19 -15.99 5.81
C SER A 458 3.18 -17.13 5.80
N PHE A 459 3.18 -17.93 6.86
CA PHE A 459 2.14 -18.92 7.13
C PHE A 459 1.77 -18.84 8.60
N ASP A 460 0.47 -18.73 8.92
CA ASP A 460 0.00 -18.81 10.29
C ASP A 460 -1.27 -19.66 10.44
N VAL A 461 -1.45 -20.14 11.67
CA VAL A 461 -2.64 -20.85 12.13
C VAL A 461 -3.11 -20.16 13.40
N THR A 462 -4.38 -19.82 13.45
CA THR A 462 -4.99 -19.04 14.52
C THR A 462 -6.23 -19.74 15.03
N ARG A 463 -6.26 -20.07 16.32
CA ARG A 463 -7.48 -20.48 17.03
C ARG A 463 -8.22 -19.23 17.47
N ILE A 464 -9.45 -19.09 17.01
CA ILE A 464 -10.35 -17.98 17.34
C ILE A 464 -11.46 -18.54 18.24
N ILE A 465 -11.78 -17.84 19.32
CA ILE A 465 -12.80 -18.22 20.29
C ILE A 465 -13.67 -16.98 20.53
N ASP A 466 -14.97 -17.10 20.27
CA ASP A 466 -15.99 -16.08 20.51
C ASP A 466 -15.59 -14.68 20.01
N SER A 467 -15.20 -14.55 18.73
CA SER A 467 -14.75 -13.27 18.16
C SER A 467 -15.84 -12.18 18.24
N PRO A 468 -15.59 -11.05 18.93
CA PRO A 468 -16.49 -9.90 18.89
C PRO A 468 -16.16 -8.93 17.74
N MET A 469 -15.10 -9.20 16.99
CA MET A 469 -14.53 -8.31 15.99
C MET A 469 -15.13 -8.57 14.61
N GLN A 470 -15.32 -7.52 13.80
CA GLN A 470 -15.67 -7.64 12.39
C GLN A 470 -14.64 -6.91 11.54
N ASN A 471 -13.71 -7.64 10.92
CA ASN A 471 -12.68 -7.03 10.08
C ASN A 471 -12.24 -7.95 8.92
N THR A 472 -12.53 -7.54 7.68
CA THR A 472 -12.13 -8.26 6.46
C THR A 472 -10.62 -8.34 6.29
N ALA A 473 -9.90 -7.26 6.60
CA ALA A 473 -8.45 -7.19 6.49
C ALA A 473 -7.71 -8.30 7.28
N SER A 474 -8.29 -8.73 8.40
CA SER A 474 -7.73 -9.76 9.28
C SER A 474 -8.28 -11.17 9.00
N ASP A 475 -9.30 -11.30 8.17
CA ASP A 475 -10.12 -12.50 7.95
C ASP A 475 -10.85 -13.03 9.20
N ILE A 476 -11.10 -12.16 10.18
CA ILE A 476 -11.78 -12.48 11.44
C ILE A 476 -13.09 -11.69 11.52
N PHE A 477 -14.19 -12.43 11.62
CA PHE A 477 -15.55 -11.92 11.63
C PHE A 477 -16.25 -12.14 12.96
N VAL A 478 -17.35 -11.42 13.12
CA VAL A 478 -18.11 -11.45 14.36
C VAL A 478 -18.78 -12.82 14.52
N GLY A 479 -18.66 -13.39 15.71
CA GLY A 479 -19.16 -14.73 16.02
C GLY A 479 -18.28 -15.87 15.54
N ASP A 480 -17.12 -15.59 14.91
CA ASP A 480 -16.18 -16.64 14.56
C ASP A 480 -15.69 -17.38 15.83
N ASP A 481 -15.87 -18.69 15.82
CA ASP A 481 -15.18 -19.64 16.70
C ASP A 481 -14.71 -20.79 15.81
N GLY A 482 -13.40 -21.03 15.76
CA GLY A 482 -12.84 -21.93 14.76
C GLY A 482 -11.33 -21.85 14.60
N MET A 483 -10.84 -22.44 13.50
CA MET A 483 -9.44 -22.40 13.10
C MET A 483 -9.30 -21.61 11.81
N LEU A 484 -8.48 -20.56 11.84
CA LEU A 484 -8.10 -19.74 10.69
C LEU A 484 -6.69 -20.15 10.23
N TYR A 485 -6.53 -20.40 8.93
CA TYR A 485 -5.26 -20.73 8.29
C TYR A 485 -4.98 -19.70 7.22
N ARG A 486 -3.79 -19.10 7.22
CA ARG A 486 -3.43 -18.12 6.20
C ARG A 486 -2.04 -18.37 5.64
N THR A 487 -1.90 -18.14 4.35
CA THR A 487 -0.61 -18.08 3.65
C THR A 487 -0.55 -16.77 2.91
N GLN A 488 0.53 -15.99 3.07
CA GLN A 488 0.68 -14.70 2.43
C GLN A 488 2.03 -14.57 1.76
N PHE A 489 2.02 -14.11 0.51
CA PHE A 489 3.18 -13.57 -0.18
C PHE A 489 3.15 -12.05 -0.10
N GLN A 490 4.24 -11.46 0.35
CA GLN A 490 4.47 -10.03 0.36
C GLN A 490 5.75 -9.68 -0.38
N ALA A 491 5.67 -8.64 -1.22
CA ALA A 491 6.85 -8.03 -1.85
C ALA A 491 6.68 -6.51 -1.94
N GLU A 492 7.77 -5.79 -1.70
CA GLU A 492 7.88 -4.33 -1.85
C GLU A 492 9.03 -3.95 -2.78
N PHE A 493 8.98 -2.75 -3.34
CA PHE A 493 10.02 -2.24 -4.24
C PHE A 493 10.34 -0.77 -4.03
#